data_AF-A0A1Y5D7N2-F1
#
_entry.id   AF-A0A1Y5D7N2-F1
#
_cell.length_a   1.000
_cell.length_b   1.000
_cell.length_c   1.000
_cell.angle_alpha   90.00
_cell.angle_beta   90.00
_cell.angle_gamma   90.00
#
_symmetry.space_group_name_H-M   'P 1'
#
loop_
_entity.id
_entity.type
_entity.pdbx_description
1 polymer ?
#
loop_
_entity_poly.entity_id
_entity_poly.type
_entity_poly.pdbx_seq_one_letter_code
_entity_poly.pdbx_strand_id
1 'polypeptide(L)'
;MKMQITFKDWVKSGSPFIWLNAGAVAISIIMVLGLVGFIASKGLVHFWPAAIVQASYTLPGNASVKIVGQVTDSEMVKAEQLEAIGLKTPNGAPEAQRLLLKVGNRDVYGGDFRWVLDHHLTEKSYPQKAVVIERREWGNFYGYLNEVFEGSTLVADANLDDSQSWQEFQSRIERALTIHDNIMDIQKGEIGSINYKIERLRLEERRLELNDELSEMEVARLQFERDELNAEYKSHQKKLSVLY
;
A
#
# COMPACT_ATOMS: atom_id res chain seq x y z
N MET A 1 -4.70 34.97 -62.47
CA MET A 1 -3.42 34.38 -62.92
C MET A 1 -2.93 33.45 -61.81
N LYS A 2 -3.02 32.12 -61.98
CA LYS A 2 -2.49 31.17 -60.97
C LYS A 2 -0.98 31.08 -61.19
N MET A 3 -0.20 31.64 -60.26
CA MET A 3 1.25 31.56 -60.27
C MET A 3 1.64 30.09 -60.05
N GLN A 4 2.17 29.43 -61.08
CA GLN A 4 2.69 28.07 -60.93
C GLN A 4 4.04 28.15 -60.23
N ILE A 5 4.07 27.78 -58.96
CA ILE A 5 5.31 27.73 -58.17
C ILE A 5 6.09 26.50 -58.63
N THR A 6 7.29 26.72 -59.18
CA THR A 6 8.20 25.64 -59.55
C THR A 6 8.77 25.00 -58.29
N PHE A 7 9.02 23.69 -58.30
CA PHE A 7 9.62 22.96 -57.17
C PHE A 7 10.92 23.62 -56.66
N LYS A 8 11.74 24.16 -57.57
CA LYS A 8 12.98 24.88 -57.24
C LYS A 8 12.73 26.17 -56.44
N ASP A 9 11.64 26.88 -56.71
CA ASP A 9 11.26 28.11 -56.00
C ASP A 9 10.67 27.78 -54.63
N TRP A 10 9.93 26.68 -54.52
CA TRP A 10 9.45 26.16 -53.24
C TRP A 10 10.59 25.73 -52.32
N VAL A 11 11.60 25.01 -52.83
CA VAL A 11 12.77 24.63 -52.05
C VAL A 11 13.59 25.84 -51.60
N LYS A 12 13.79 26.83 -52.48
CA LYS A 12 14.45 28.09 -52.12
C LYS A 12 13.68 28.93 -51.09
N SER A 13 12.35 28.77 -51.00
CA SER A 13 11.54 29.49 -50.02
C SER A 13 11.76 29.06 -48.57
N GLY A 14 12.49 27.96 -48.31
CA GLY A 14 12.70 27.40 -46.97
C GLY A 14 11.49 26.64 -46.40
N SER A 15 10.32 26.76 -47.03
CA SER A 15 9.08 26.06 -46.65
C SER A 15 9.24 24.55 -46.39
N PRO A 16 9.99 23.76 -47.19
CA PRO A 16 10.14 22.32 -46.93
C PRO A 16 10.79 22.03 -45.57
N PHE A 17 11.76 22.85 -45.14
CA PHE A 17 12.44 22.68 -43.87
C PHE A 17 11.53 23.02 -42.68
N ILE A 18 10.61 23.98 -42.86
CA ILE A 18 9.57 24.30 -41.86
C ILE A 18 8.66 23.08 -41.66
N TRP A 19 8.17 22.48 -42.76
CA TRP A 19 7.34 21.28 -42.69
C TRP A 19 8.09 20.07 -42.14
N LEU A 20 9.38 19.92 -42.46
CA LEU A 20 10.22 18.85 -41.92
C LEU A 20 10.42 19.00 -40.40
N ASN A 21 10.69 20.21 -39.92
CA ASN A 21 10.79 20.49 -38.47
C ASN A 21 9.44 20.29 -37.77
N ALA A 22 8.35 20.81 -38.33
CA ALA A 22 7.01 20.59 -37.79
C ALA A 22 6.64 19.10 -37.74
N GLY A 23 7.00 18.33 -38.79
CA GLY A 23 6.83 16.88 -38.84
C GLY A 23 7.69 16.17 -37.79
N ALA A 24 8.96 16.56 -37.63
CA ALA A 24 9.85 15.98 -36.62
C ALA A 24 9.34 16.25 -35.19
N VAL A 25 8.84 17.46 -34.91
CA VAL A 25 8.22 17.81 -33.63
C VAL A 25 6.94 17.00 -33.40
N ALA A 26 6.08 16.87 -34.40
CA ALA A 26 4.86 16.05 -34.29
C ALA A 26 5.18 14.58 -34.00
N ILE A 27 6.16 13.99 -34.71
CA ILE A 27 6.63 12.62 -34.46
C ILE A 27 7.20 12.50 -33.04
N SER A 28 7.98 13.48 -32.58
CA SER A 28 8.55 13.49 -31.23
C SER A 28 7.45 13.51 -30.16
N ILE A 29 6.41 14.34 -30.34
CA ILE A 29 5.25 14.37 -29.44
C ILE A 29 4.52 13.03 -29.43
N ILE A 30 4.26 12.44 -30.61
CA ILE A 30 3.62 11.12 -30.72
C ILE A 30 4.45 10.04 -30.01
N MET A 31 5.78 10.04 -30.19
CA MET A 31 6.67 9.10 -29.51
C MET A 31 6.63 9.27 -27.99
N VAL A 32 6.68 10.51 -27.49
CA VAL A 32 6.60 10.78 -26.05
C VAL A 32 5.26 10.32 -25.47
N LEU A 33 4.15 10.67 -26.13
CA LEU A 33 2.82 10.23 -25.69
C LEU A 33 2.67 8.71 -25.77
N GLY A 34 3.20 8.09 -26.82
CA GLY A 34 3.23 6.63 -26.98
C GLY A 34 4.02 5.94 -25.88
N LEU A 35 5.19 6.48 -25.51
CA LEU A 35 5.99 5.95 -24.41
C LEU A 35 5.30 6.12 -23.06
N VAL A 36 4.77 7.31 -22.77
CA VAL A 36 4.01 7.58 -21.53
C VAL A 36 2.79 6.66 -21.43
N GLY A 37 2.04 6.49 -22.52
CA GLY A 37 0.89 5.59 -22.59
C GLY A 37 1.28 4.12 -22.39
N PHE A 38 2.39 3.68 -22.98
CA PHE A 38 2.91 2.33 -22.80
C PHE A 38 3.30 2.07 -21.34
N ILE A 39 4.06 2.98 -20.72
CA ILE A 39 4.44 2.87 -19.30
C ILE A 39 3.21 2.88 -18.40
N ALA A 40 2.27 3.80 -18.64
CA ALA A 40 1.02 3.87 -17.89
C ALA A 40 0.21 2.57 -17.99
N SER A 41 0.07 2.00 -19.18
CA SER A 41 -0.66 0.73 -19.38
C SER A 41 -0.04 -0.44 -18.61
N LYS A 42 1.29 -0.46 -18.47
CA LYS A 42 1.99 -1.49 -17.69
C LYS A 42 1.90 -1.24 -16.19
N GLY A 43 1.98 0.01 -15.75
CA GLY A 43 1.93 0.39 -14.34
C GLY A 43 0.53 0.30 -13.72
N LEU A 44 -0.49 0.85 -14.39
CA LEU A 44 -1.84 0.99 -13.84
C LEU A 44 -2.51 -0.36 -13.51
N VAL A 45 -2.18 -1.42 -14.25
CA VAL A 45 -2.72 -2.76 -14.00
C VAL A 45 -2.30 -3.29 -12.62
N HIS A 46 -1.11 -2.93 -12.13
CA HIS A 46 -0.65 -3.33 -10.79
C HIS A 46 -1.41 -2.64 -9.66
N PHE A 47 -2.04 -1.48 -9.93
CA PHE A 47 -2.88 -0.77 -8.96
C PHE A 47 -4.35 -1.21 -9.02
N TRP A 48 -4.73 -1.99 -10.04
CA TRP A 48 -6.11 -2.46 -10.14
C TRP A 48 -6.35 -3.66 -9.21
N PRO A 49 -7.42 -3.65 -8.40
CA PRO A 49 -7.74 -4.78 -7.53
C PRO A 49 -7.95 -6.06 -8.34
N ALA A 50 -7.12 -7.07 -8.09
CA ALA A 50 -7.30 -8.40 -8.67
C ALA A 50 -8.44 -9.14 -7.99
N ALA A 51 -9.10 -10.05 -8.71
CA ALA A 51 -10.11 -10.91 -8.13
C ALA A 51 -9.52 -11.79 -7.00
N ILE A 52 -10.25 -11.93 -5.91
CA ILE A 52 -9.88 -12.83 -4.82
C ILE A 52 -10.19 -14.25 -5.27
N VAL A 53 -9.19 -15.13 -5.26
CA VAL A 53 -9.35 -16.56 -5.45
C VAL A 53 -9.46 -17.23 -4.10
N GLN A 54 -10.42 -18.15 -3.97
CA GLN A 54 -10.52 -19.10 -2.87
C GLN A 54 -10.42 -20.52 -3.45
N ALA A 55 -9.59 -21.35 -2.84
CA ALA A 55 -9.39 -22.74 -3.27
C ALA A 55 -8.98 -23.63 -2.09
N SER A 56 -9.08 -24.94 -2.29
CA SER A 56 -8.52 -25.98 -1.42
C SER A 56 -7.19 -26.45 -2.03
N TYR A 57 -6.07 -26.22 -1.33
CA TYR A 57 -4.73 -26.59 -1.77
C TYR A 57 -4.27 -27.87 -1.08
N THR A 58 -3.95 -28.89 -1.86
CA THR A 58 -3.59 -30.21 -1.33
C THR A 58 -2.35 -30.75 -2.03
N LEU A 59 -1.25 -30.85 -1.30
CA LEU A 59 -0.04 -31.53 -1.77
C LEU A 59 -0.07 -33.02 -1.40
N PRO A 60 0.61 -33.90 -2.16
CA PRO A 60 0.66 -35.33 -1.85
C PRO A 60 1.21 -35.57 -0.44
N GLY A 61 0.51 -36.39 0.35
CA GLY A 61 0.89 -36.70 1.73
C GLY A 61 0.59 -35.61 2.77
N ASN A 62 0.03 -34.46 2.36
CA ASN A 62 -0.35 -33.37 3.25
C ASN A 62 -1.88 -33.26 3.39
N ALA A 63 -2.33 -32.72 4.52
CA ALA A 63 -3.72 -32.35 4.69
C ALA A 63 -4.09 -31.19 3.74
N SER A 64 -5.35 -31.17 3.29
CA SER A 64 -5.87 -30.06 2.50
C SER A 64 -5.95 -28.78 3.33
N VAL A 65 -5.53 -27.66 2.75
CA VAL A 65 -5.57 -26.34 3.39
C VAL A 65 -6.37 -25.38 2.51
N LYS A 66 -7.32 -24.65 3.11
CA LYS A 66 -8.00 -23.56 2.40
C LYS A 66 -7.03 -22.41 2.20
N ILE A 67 -6.99 -21.89 0.97
CA ILE A 67 -6.20 -20.72 0.61
C ILE A 67 -7.12 -19.66 0.02
N VAL A 68 -6.91 -18.42 0.44
CA VAL A 68 -7.60 -17.24 -0.07
C VAL A 68 -6.53 -16.21 -0.40
N GLY A 69 -6.62 -15.56 -1.54
CA GLY A 69 -5.65 -14.55 -1.93
C GLY A 69 -5.89 -14.00 -3.33
N GLN A 70 -4.94 -13.23 -3.84
CA GLN A 70 -4.95 -12.71 -5.20
C GLN A 70 -3.80 -13.32 -5.99
N VAL A 71 -4.06 -13.74 -7.24
CA VAL A 71 -2.98 -14.18 -8.15
C VAL A 71 -2.21 -12.94 -8.59
N THR A 72 -0.94 -12.84 -8.21
CA THR A 72 -0.07 -11.71 -8.56
C THR A 72 0.92 -12.06 -9.66
N ASP A 73 1.26 -13.34 -9.81
CA ASP A 73 2.18 -13.80 -10.84
C ASP A 73 1.90 -15.27 -11.19
N SER A 74 2.42 -15.72 -12.34
CA SER A 74 2.40 -17.11 -12.75
C SER A 74 3.62 -17.47 -13.58
N GLU A 75 4.16 -18.66 -13.36
CA GLU A 75 5.28 -19.18 -14.13
C GLU A 75 5.08 -20.66 -14.49
N MET A 76 5.81 -21.12 -15.50
CA MET A 76 5.89 -22.54 -15.85
C MET A 76 7.15 -23.13 -15.22
N VAL A 77 6.98 -24.25 -14.51
CA VAL A 77 8.05 -24.95 -13.81
C VAL A 77 8.23 -26.32 -14.46
N LYS A 78 9.48 -26.66 -14.79
CA LYS A 78 9.79 -27.93 -15.47
C LYS A 78 9.57 -29.14 -14.57
N ALA A 79 9.25 -30.27 -15.19
CA ALA A 79 9.06 -31.54 -14.50
C ALA A 79 10.27 -31.92 -13.63
N GLU A 80 11.50 -31.75 -14.12
CA GLU A 80 12.71 -32.12 -13.38
C GLU A 80 12.85 -31.35 -12.05
N GLN A 81 12.41 -30.08 -12.03
CA GLN A 81 12.45 -29.26 -10.81
C GLN A 81 11.41 -29.70 -9.77
N LEU A 82 10.22 -30.11 -10.22
CA LEU A 82 9.18 -30.62 -9.32
C LEU A 82 9.55 -31.99 -8.78
N GLU A 83 10.11 -32.86 -9.61
CA GLU A 83 10.56 -34.20 -9.21
C GLU A 83 11.67 -34.12 -8.15
N ALA A 84 12.57 -33.14 -8.26
CA ALA A 84 13.64 -32.90 -7.26
C ALA A 84 13.09 -32.61 -5.85
N ILE A 85 11.86 -32.14 -5.72
CA ILE A 85 11.17 -31.89 -4.45
C ILE A 85 10.03 -32.88 -4.19
N GLY A 86 9.97 -34.00 -4.93
CA GLY A 86 8.98 -35.06 -4.75
C GLY A 86 7.58 -34.75 -5.29
N LEU A 87 7.43 -33.73 -6.13
CA LEU A 87 6.19 -33.35 -6.79
C LEU A 87 6.20 -33.79 -8.26
N LYS A 88 5.03 -33.82 -8.90
CA LYS A 88 4.87 -34.24 -10.30
C LYS A 88 4.11 -33.18 -11.09
N THR A 89 4.28 -33.19 -12.41
CA THR A 89 3.46 -32.41 -13.32
C THR A 89 2.10 -33.09 -13.55
N PRO A 90 1.06 -32.32 -13.93
CA PRO A 90 -0.24 -32.89 -14.26
C PRO A 90 -0.12 -33.77 -15.52
N ASN A 91 -0.63 -35.00 -15.44
CA ASN A 91 -0.66 -35.96 -16.56
C ASN A 91 0.70 -36.22 -17.24
N GLY A 92 1.83 -36.04 -16.52
CA GLY A 92 3.17 -36.23 -17.09
C GLY A 92 3.59 -35.16 -18.10
N ALA A 93 3.00 -33.96 -18.04
CA ALA A 93 3.38 -32.82 -18.87
C ALA A 93 4.87 -32.43 -18.63
N PRO A 94 5.56 -31.83 -19.62
CA PRO A 94 6.95 -31.39 -19.45
C PRO A 94 7.10 -30.24 -18.43
N GLU A 95 6.04 -29.47 -18.19
CA GLU A 95 6.01 -28.35 -17.28
C GLU A 95 4.66 -28.29 -16.56
N ALA A 96 4.61 -27.63 -15.41
CA ALA A 96 3.38 -27.31 -14.70
C ALA A 96 3.32 -25.82 -14.33
N GLN A 97 2.11 -25.27 -14.31
CA GLN A 97 1.91 -23.89 -13.90
C GLN A 97 2.00 -23.75 -12.38
N ARG A 98 2.79 -22.77 -11.94
CA ARG A 98 2.90 -22.32 -10.55
C ARG A 98 2.38 -20.90 -10.46
N LEU A 99 1.51 -20.63 -9.48
CA LEU A 99 0.90 -19.33 -9.23
C LEU A 99 1.49 -18.72 -7.96
N LEU A 100 1.81 -17.43 -8.02
CA LEU A 100 2.14 -16.65 -6.84
C LEU A 100 0.85 -16.02 -6.31
N LEU A 101 0.40 -16.48 -5.15
CA LEU A 101 -0.75 -15.92 -4.46
C LEU A 101 -0.30 -14.94 -3.38
N LYS A 102 -0.86 -13.73 -3.37
CA LYS A 102 -0.84 -12.85 -2.22
C LYS A 102 -1.95 -13.28 -1.25
N VAL A 103 -1.58 -13.99 -0.19
CA VAL A 103 -2.53 -14.68 0.72
C VAL A 103 -2.91 -13.88 1.96
N GLY A 104 -2.21 -12.77 2.24
CA GLY A 104 -2.47 -11.90 3.38
C GLY A 104 -2.48 -12.65 4.72
N ASN A 105 -3.24 -12.14 5.70
CA ASN A 105 -3.51 -12.78 6.99
C ASN A 105 -2.23 -13.37 7.61
N ARG A 106 -1.18 -12.55 7.72
CA ARG A 106 0.16 -12.99 8.16
C ARG A 106 0.14 -13.72 9.51
N ASP A 107 -0.81 -13.37 10.36
CA ASP A 107 -1.13 -14.03 11.63
C ASP A 107 -1.54 -15.51 11.48
N VAL A 108 -2.13 -15.88 10.33
CA VAL A 108 -2.51 -17.26 9.99
C VAL A 108 -1.44 -17.95 9.14
N TYR A 109 -0.93 -17.26 8.11
CA TYR A 109 -0.06 -17.89 7.10
C TYR A 109 1.45 -17.65 7.29
N GLY A 110 1.85 -16.77 8.20
CA GLY A 110 3.25 -16.42 8.48
C GLY A 110 3.93 -15.51 7.45
N GLY A 111 3.32 -15.31 6.28
CA GLY A 111 3.85 -14.46 5.21
C GLY A 111 2.79 -14.02 4.21
N ASP A 112 3.12 -13.00 3.41
CA ASP A 112 2.15 -12.31 2.54
C ASP A 112 1.98 -12.98 1.17
N PHE A 113 2.92 -13.85 0.78
CA PHE A 113 2.96 -14.50 -0.52
C PHE A 113 3.20 -16.00 -0.39
N ARG A 114 2.56 -16.78 -1.26
CA ARG A 114 2.74 -18.23 -1.37
C ARG A 114 2.73 -18.69 -2.81
N TRP A 115 3.74 -19.48 -3.18
CA TRP A 115 3.72 -20.24 -4.41
C TRP A 115 2.85 -21.48 -4.25
N VAL A 116 1.94 -21.69 -5.19
CA VAL A 116 1.10 -22.90 -5.27
C VAL A 116 1.14 -23.47 -6.68
N LEU A 117 1.04 -24.78 -6.80
CA LEU A 117 0.86 -25.43 -8.09
C LEU A 117 -0.62 -25.40 -8.48
N ASP A 118 -0.94 -24.87 -9.67
CA ASP A 118 -2.34 -24.66 -10.08
C ASP A 118 -3.12 -25.99 -10.12
N HIS A 119 -2.48 -27.07 -10.58
CA HIS A 119 -3.09 -28.41 -10.63
C HIS A 119 -3.30 -29.08 -9.26
N HIS A 120 -2.79 -28.49 -8.18
CA HIS A 120 -3.03 -28.90 -6.80
C HIS A 120 -4.11 -28.04 -6.10
N LEU A 121 -4.65 -27.03 -6.80
CA LEU A 121 -5.80 -26.26 -6.35
C LEU A 121 -7.08 -26.96 -6.80
N THR A 122 -7.98 -27.19 -5.85
CA THR A 122 -9.31 -27.75 -6.07
C THR A 122 -10.35 -26.75 -5.57
N GLU A 123 -11.61 -26.88 -6.04
CA GLU A 123 -12.72 -26.00 -5.63
C GLU A 123 -12.43 -24.50 -5.84
N LYS A 124 -11.65 -24.18 -6.88
CA LYS A 124 -11.25 -22.81 -7.21
C LYS A 124 -12.49 -21.97 -7.52
N SER A 125 -12.68 -20.88 -6.78
CA SER A 125 -13.81 -19.96 -6.91
C SER A 125 -13.36 -18.51 -6.75
N TYR A 126 -14.18 -17.58 -7.26
CA TYR A 126 -13.97 -16.13 -7.16
C TYR A 126 -15.15 -15.52 -6.40
N PRO A 127 -15.15 -15.57 -5.06
CA PRO A 127 -16.26 -15.12 -4.23
C PRO A 127 -16.52 -13.62 -4.38
N GLN A 128 -17.74 -13.24 -4.77
CA GLN A 128 -18.12 -11.83 -4.95
C GLN A 128 -18.17 -11.03 -3.64
N LYS A 129 -18.48 -11.70 -2.52
CA LYS A 129 -18.55 -11.09 -1.19
C LYS A 129 -17.23 -11.08 -0.43
N ALA A 130 -16.16 -11.65 -1.00
CA ALA A 130 -14.87 -11.60 -0.34
C ALA A 130 -14.32 -10.18 -0.41
N VAL A 131 -13.71 -9.75 0.69
CA VAL A 131 -13.17 -8.40 0.84
C VAL A 131 -11.68 -8.45 1.16
N VAL A 132 -10.98 -7.40 0.73
CA VAL A 132 -9.61 -7.11 1.15
C VAL A 132 -9.65 -5.91 2.07
N ILE A 133 -9.07 -6.04 3.26
CA ILE A 133 -8.90 -4.96 4.22
C ILE A 133 -7.40 -4.75 4.41
N GLU A 134 -6.89 -3.56 4.12
CA GLU A 134 -5.51 -3.22 4.44
C GLU A 134 -5.42 -2.87 5.93
N ARG A 135 -4.60 -3.62 6.67
CA ARG A 135 -4.31 -3.34 8.07
C ARG A 135 -3.05 -2.50 8.17
N ARG A 136 -2.99 -1.65 9.21
CA ARG A 136 -1.81 -0.83 9.53
C ARG A 136 -0.58 -1.69 9.81
N GLU A 137 -0.79 -2.84 10.44
CA GLU A 137 0.23 -3.85 10.68
C GLU A 137 -0.11 -5.11 9.90
N TRP A 138 0.90 -5.81 9.39
CA TRP A 138 0.75 -7.11 8.73
C TRP A 138 -0.11 -7.11 7.45
N GLY A 139 -0.22 -5.96 6.78
CA GLY A 139 -0.71 -5.83 5.41
C GLY A 139 -2.16 -6.29 5.21
N ASN A 140 -2.41 -6.92 4.07
CA ASN A 140 -3.76 -7.30 3.64
C ASN A 140 -4.37 -8.39 4.54
N PHE A 141 -5.63 -8.21 4.87
CA PHE A 141 -6.54 -9.23 5.38
C PHE A 141 -7.55 -9.57 4.29
N TYR A 142 -7.74 -10.86 4.03
CA TYR A 142 -8.74 -11.41 3.14
C TYR A 142 -9.80 -12.15 3.97
N GLY A 143 -11.07 -11.88 3.71
CA GLY A 143 -12.16 -12.52 4.44
C GLY A 143 -13.54 -12.10 3.97
N TYR A 144 -14.51 -12.28 4.87
CA TYR A 144 -15.92 -11.96 4.64
C TYR A 144 -16.42 -11.10 5.79
N LEU A 145 -17.28 -10.14 5.48
CA LEU A 145 -18.03 -9.43 6.51
C LEU A 145 -19.12 -10.35 7.06
N ASN A 146 -19.10 -10.58 8.37
CA ASN A 146 -20.13 -11.37 9.06
C ASN A 146 -20.98 -10.46 9.95
N GLU A 147 -20.35 -9.82 10.95
CA GLU A 147 -21.02 -8.98 11.94
C GLU A 147 -20.17 -7.73 12.20
N VAL A 148 -20.83 -6.64 12.56
CA VAL A 148 -20.20 -5.37 12.95
C VAL A 148 -20.54 -5.09 14.41
N PHE A 149 -19.51 -4.86 15.21
CA PHE A 149 -19.64 -4.53 16.63
C PHE A 149 -19.11 -3.13 16.93
N GLU A 150 -19.74 -2.49 17.91
CA GLU A 150 -19.23 -1.30 18.58
C GLU A 150 -19.01 -1.63 20.05
N GLY A 151 -17.74 -1.82 20.42
CA GLY A 151 -17.39 -2.44 21.70
C GLY A 151 -17.99 -3.84 21.76
N SER A 152 -18.88 -4.08 22.73
CA SER A 152 -19.62 -5.34 22.88
C SER A 152 -21.01 -5.34 22.23
N THR A 153 -21.42 -4.23 21.60
CA THR A 153 -22.77 -4.09 21.04
C THR A 153 -22.77 -4.50 19.57
N LEU A 154 -23.62 -5.46 19.20
CA LEU A 154 -23.87 -5.80 17.81
C LEU A 154 -24.65 -4.64 17.15
N VAL A 155 -24.08 -4.04 16.10
CA VAL A 155 -24.69 -2.93 15.34
C VAL A 155 -25.18 -3.35 13.97
N ALA A 156 -24.60 -4.39 13.36
CA ALA A 156 -25.09 -4.96 12.11
C ALA A 156 -24.70 -6.44 11.94
N ASP A 157 -25.51 -7.20 11.19
CA ASP A 157 -25.28 -8.60 10.84
C ASP A 157 -25.53 -8.79 9.33
N ALA A 158 -24.48 -9.20 8.61
CA ALA A 158 -24.49 -9.34 7.16
C ALA A 158 -25.40 -10.47 6.67
N ASN A 159 -25.80 -11.40 7.56
CA ASN A 159 -26.80 -12.42 7.26
C ASN A 159 -28.23 -11.86 7.29
N LEU A 160 -28.46 -10.76 8.02
CA LEU A 160 -29.76 -10.08 8.09
C LEU A 160 -29.90 -9.02 6.99
N ASP A 161 -28.90 -8.14 6.87
CA ASP A 161 -28.84 -7.10 5.84
C ASP A 161 -27.39 -6.81 5.46
N ASP A 162 -26.97 -7.36 4.31
CA ASP A 162 -25.63 -7.22 3.76
C ASP A 162 -25.28 -5.76 3.42
N SER A 163 -26.23 -5.00 2.88
CA SER A 163 -26.01 -3.62 2.45
C SER A 163 -25.88 -2.69 3.66
N GLN A 164 -26.78 -2.82 4.63
CA GLN A 164 -26.71 -2.05 5.87
C GLN A 164 -25.43 -2.39 6.64
N SER A 165 -25.08 -3.67 6.74
CA SER A 165 -23.85 -4.11 7.42
C SER A 165 -22.60 -3.54 6.77
N TRP A 166 -22.56 -3.49 5.44
CA TRP A 166 -21.46 -2.85 4.72
C TRP A 166 -21.36 -1.36 5.01
N GLN A 167 -22.49 -0.64 5.06
CA GLN A 167 -22.51 0.79 5.40
C GLN A 167 -22.02 1.06 6.82
N GLU A 168 -22.51 0.29 7.80
CA GLU A 168 -22.06 0.41 9.20
C GLU A 168 -20.56 0.10 9.32
N PHE A 169 -20.08 -0.95 8.63
CA PHE A 169 -18.66 -1.30 8.61
C PHE A 169 -17.79 -0.16 8.07
N GLN A 170 -18.17 0.44 6.94
CA GLN A 170 -17.46 1.59 6.35
C GLN A 170 -17.46 2.80 7.29
N SER A 171 -18.59 3.10 7.93
CA SER A 171 -18.68 4.20 8.91
C SER A 171 -17.74 3.99 10.11
N ARG A 172 -17.60 2.74 10.60
CA ARG A 172 -16.67 2.44 11.68
C ARG A 172 -15.20 2.51 11.24
N ILE A 173 -14.89 2.13 10.00
CA ILE A 173 -13.56 2.35 9.42
C ILE A 173 -13.24 3.85 9.38
N GLU A 174 -14.13 4.67 8.84
CA GLU A 174 -13.93 6.12 8.77
C GLU A 174 -13.68 6.73 10.15
N ARG A 175 -14.49 6.35 11.15
CA ARG A 175 -14.28 6.76 12.54
C ARG A 175 -12.90 6.35 13.06
N ALA A 176 -12.48 5.11 12.82
CA ALA A 176 -11.18 4.62 13.26
C ALA A 176 -10.02 5.36 12.58
N LEU A 177 -10.17 5.73 11.30
CA LEU A 177 -9.21 6.57 10.59
C LEU A 177 -9.14 7.97 11.21
N THR A 178 -10.28 8.63 11.46
CA THR A 178 -10.30 9.95 12.11
C THR A 178 -9.68 9.93 13.50
N ILE A 179 -9.99 8.93 14.33
CA ILE A 179 -9.37 8.79 15.67
C ILE A 179 -7.86 8.66 15.54
N HIS A 180 -7.41 7.84 14.59
CA HIS A 180 -5.98 7.69 14.35
C HIS A 180 -5.31 8.97 13.88
N ASP A 181 -5.92 9.71 12.95
CA ASP A 181 -5.35 10.97 12.46
C ASP A 181 -5.21 11.98 13.61
N ASN A 182 -6.22 12.08 14.49
CA ASN A 182 -6.14 12.88 15.71
C ASN A 182 -5.00 12.44 16.64
N ILE A 183 -4.79 11.13 16.82
CA ILE A 183 -3.66 10.60 17.59
C ILE A 183 -2.34 11.02 16.96
N MET A 184 -2.22 10.90 15.64
CA MET A 184 -1.00 11.22 14.91
C MET A 184 -0.67 12.71 14.94
N ASP A 185 -1.66 13.57 14.83
CA ASP A 185 -1.51 15.02 14.96
C ASP A 185 -0.96 15.36 16.35
N ILE A 186 -1.57 14.85 17.42
CA ILE A 186 -1.10 15.08 18.80
C ILE A 186 0.33 14.56 19.00
N GLN A 187 0.64 13.37 18.50
CA GLN A 187 1.95 12.74 18.71
C GLN A 187 3.07 13.42 17.90
N LYS A 188 2.85 13.69 16.62
CA LYS A 188 3.88 14.24 15.72
C LYS A 188 3.93 15.76 15.73
N GLY A 189 2.78 16.41 15.90
CA GLY A 189 2.62 17.85 15.97
C GLY A 189 2.97 18.37 17.36
N GLU A 190 2.00 18.36 18.28
CA GLU A 190 2.15 19.02 19.58
C GLU A 190 3.23 18.38 20.44
N ILE A 191 3.17 17.06 20.67
CA ILE A 191 4.19 16.36 21.45
C ILE A 191 5.55 16.42 20.77
N GLY A 192 5.61 16.28 19.44
CA GLY A 192 6.84 16.40 18.68
C GLY A 192 7.52 17.77 18.88
N SER A 193 6.74 18.85 18.83
CA SER A 193 7.20 20.23 19.09
C SER A 193 7.69 20.41 20.52
N ILE A 194 6.96 19.88 21.50
CA ILE A 194 7.37 19.93 22.92
C ILE A 194 8.70 19.19 23.13
N ASN A 195 8.83 17.99 22.58
CA ASN A 195 10.07 17.21 22.67
C ASN A 195 11.25 17.95 22.02
N TYR A 196 11.01 18.60 20.87
CA TYR A 196 12.01 19.44 20.24
C TYR A 196 12.46 20.59 21.16
N LYS A 197 11.52 21.30 21.81
CA LYS A 197 11.83 22.38 22.74
C LYS A 197 12.61 21.88 23.97
N ILE A 198 12.20 20.76 24.57
CA ILE A 198 12.92 20.14 25.70
C ILE A 198 14.35 19.80 25.29
N GLU A 199 14.54 19.24 24.10
CA GLU A 199 15.87 18.93 23.57
C GLU A 199 16.71 20.20 23.35
N ARG A 200 16.11 21.30 22.89
CA ARG A 200 16.79 22.61 22.79
C ARG A 200 17.27 23.10 24.15
N LEU A 201 16.46 22.97 25.20
CA LEU A 201 16.85 23.35 26.57
C LEU A 201 17.97 22.45 27.10
N ARG A 202 17.98 21.16 26.75
CA ARG A 202 19.07 20.23 27.11
C ARG A 202 20.39 20.62 26.43
N LEU A 203 20.33 20.96 25.15
CA LEU A 203 21.52 21.41 24.40
C LEU A 203 22.02 22.76 24.88
N GLU A 204 21.12 23.65 25.29
CA GLU A 204 21.46 24.95 25.86
C GLU A 204 22.15 24.81 27.22
N GLU A 205 21.60 24.02 28.13
CA GLU A 205 22.25 23.67 29.40
C GLU A 205 23.65 23.12 29.16
N ARG A 206 23.77 22.14 28.25
CA ARG A 206 25.06 21.53 27.93
C ARG A 206 26.07 22.53 27.38
N ARG A 207 25.63 23.52 26.61
CA ARG A 207 26.51 24.58 26.09
C ARG A 207 26.99 25.49 27.23
N LEU A 208 26.10 25.89 28.14
CA LEU A 208 26.44 26.72 29.30
C LEU A 208 27.42 26.00 30.23
N GLU A 209 27.22 24.70 30.45
CA GLU A 209 28.18 23.85 31.19
C GLU A 209 29.58 23.87 30.57
N LEU A 210 29.67 23.70 29.25
CA LEU A 210 30.94 23.64 28.54
C LEU A 210 31.69 24.99 28.49
N ASN A 211 30.96 26.09 28.64
CA ASN A 211 31.51 27.44 28.66
C ASN A 211 31.83 27.94 30.08
N ASP A 212 31.60 27.15 31.12
CA ASP A 212 31.65 27.58 32.53
C ASP A 212 30.70 28.77 32.85
N GLU A 213 29.59 28.88 32.11
CA GLU A 213 28.58 29.95 32.22
C GLU A 213 27.30 29.49 32.93
N LEU A 214 27.20 28.22 33.34
CA LEU A 214 26.03 27.67 34.00
C LEU A 214 25.93 28.13 35.47
N SER A 215 25.21 29.22 35.70
CA SER A 215 24.90 29.72 37.05
C SER A 215 23.66 29.04 37.66
N GLU A 216 23.50 29.12 38.98
CA GLU A 216 22.28 28.65 39.67
C GLU A 216 21.00 29.32 39.12
N MET A 217 21.10 30.57 38.67
CA MET A 217 19.99 31.30 38.06
C MET A 217 19.60 30.69 36.70
N GLU A 218 20.58 30.31 35.87
CA GLU A 218 20.33 29.64 34.60
C GLU A 218 19.73 28.25 34.79
N VAL A 219 20.21 27.50 35.78
CA VAL A 219 19.63 26.19 36.14
C VAL A 219 18.16 26.35 36.53
N ALA A 220 17.85 27.33 37.39
CA ALA A 220 16.47 27.59 37.80
C ALA A 220 15.57 28.01 36.62
N ARG A 221 16.08 28.84 35.69
CA ARG A 221 15.35 29.25 34.48
C ARG A 221 15.07 28.06 33.57
N LEU A 222 16.09 27.27 33.23
CA LEU A 222 15.96 26.10 32.37
C LEU A 222 15.00 25.06 32.98
N GLN A 223 15.06 24.87 34.29
CA GLN A 223 14.15 23.97 34.99
C GLN A 223 12.70 24.47 34.95
N PHE A 224 12.47 25.77 35.14
CA PHE A 224 11.14 26.37 35.02
C PHE A 224 10.54 26.14 33.63
N GLU A 225 11.30 26.42 32.56
CA GLU A 225 10.84 26.21 31.18
C GLU A 225 10.56 24.73 30.87
N ARG A 226 11.38 23.81 31.42
CA ARG A 226 11.13 22.36 31.30
C ARG A 226 9.83 21.96 32.00
N ASP A 227 9.55 22.51 33.17
CA ASP A 227 8.36 22.17 33.93
C ASP A 227 7.08 22.65 33.23
N GLU A 228 7.10 23.82 32.59
CA GLU A 228 6.00 24.29 31.73
C GLU A 228 5.75 23.35 30.54
N LEU A 229 6.82 22.97 29.83
CA LEU A 229 6.74 22.04 28.70
C LEU A 229 6.25 20.65 29.14
N ASN A 230 6.69 20.17 30.31
CA ASN A 230 6.24 18.90 30.89
C ASN A 230 4.76 18.95 31.29
N ALA A 231 4.26 20.10 31.75
CA ALA A 231 2.84 20.29 32.05
C ALA A 231 1.99 20.26 30.78
N GLU A 232 2.44 20.92 29.71
CA GLU A 232 1.80 20.87 28.38
C GLU A 232 1.78 19.43 27.84
N TYR A 233 2.92 18.74 27.90
CA TYR A 233 3.04 17.33 27.50
C TYR A 233 2.04 16.42 28.23
N LYS A 234 1.91 16.57 29.56
CA LYS A 234 0.93 15.82 30.36
C LYS A 234 -0.52 16.09 29.95
N SER A 235 -0.83 17.31 29.50
CA SER A 235 -2.15 17.65 28.97
C SER A 235 -2.45 16.88 27.69
N HIS A 236 -1.49 16.82 26.76
CA HIS A 236 -1.63 16.04 25.52
C HIS A 236 -1.71 14.53 25.78
N GLN A 237 -0.96 14.00 26.75
CA GLN A 237 -1.07 12.59 27.15
C GLN A 237 -2.48 12.22 27.64
N LYS A 238 -3.15 13.10 28.40
CA LYS A 238 -4.54 12.87 28.84
C LYS A 238 -5.51 12.81 27.66
N LYS A 239 -5.32 13.68 26.65
CA LYS A 239 -6.13 13.63 25.42
C LYS A 239 -5.92 12.30 24.69
N LEU A 240 -4.67 11.87 24.54
CA LEU A 240 -4.35 10.58 23.91
C LEU A 240 -4.97 9.39 24.65
N SER A 241 -4.98 9.39 25.99
CA SER A 241 -5.57 8.27 26.75
C SER A 241 -7.08 8.08 26.57
N VAL A 242 -7.79 9.09 26.05
CA VAL A 242 -9.22 8.98 25.72
C VAL A 242 -9.42 8.46 24.29
N LEU A 243 -8.45 8.67 23.41
CA LEU A 243 -8.50 8.26 22.01
C LEU A 243 -8.05 6.81 21.81
N TYR A 244 -7.19 6.28 22.70
CA TYR A 244 -6.82 4.87 22.76
C TYR A 244 -7.90 4.03 23.44
#